data_AF-A0A5C7M6C2-F1
#
_entry.id   AF-A0A5C7M6C2-F1
#
_cell.length_a   1.000
_cell.length_b   1.000
_cell.length_c   1.000
_cell.angle_alpha   90.00
_cell.angle_beta   90.00
_cell.angle_gamma   90.00
#
_symmetry.space_group_name_H-M   'P 1'
#
loop_
_entity.id
_entity.type
_entity.pdbx_description
1 polymer ?
#
loop_
_entity_poly.entity_id
_entity_poly.type
_entity_poly.pdbx_seq_one_letter_code
_entity_poly.pdbx_strand_id
1 'polypeptide(L)'
;MSTWKEVPLDQVRTKYKGRHEIYEEIKYWVTEKEWRVRDQGHGFTLWPPDTGVRRTPPWVLIGGTPEGNPTRHAKRIRRECTAMQREVDEQRE
;
A
#
# COMPACT_ATOMS: atom_id res chain seq x y z
N MET A 1 2.73 5.40 -21.23
CA MET A 1 2.85 6.00 -19.89
C MET A 1 1.76 5.39 -19.04
N SER A 2 2.09 4.49 -18.11
CA SER A 2 1.08 3.85 -17.25
C SER A 2 0.56 4.88 -16.26
N THR A 3 -0.59 5.45 -16.53
CA THR A 3 -1.27 6.40 -15.65
C THR A 3 -1.70 5.62 -14.41
N TRP A 4 -0.92 5.69 -13.34
CA TRP A 4 -1.21 5.05 -12.05
C TRP A 4 -2.57 5.56 -11.55
N LYS A 5 -3.60 4.74 -11.69
CA LYS A 5 -4.97 5.11 -11.35
C LYS A 5 -5.21 4.82 -9.87
N GLU A 6 -5.63 5.82 -9.12
CA GLU A 6 -6.11 5.61 -7.76
C GLU A 6 -7.36 4.73 -7.78
N VAL A 7 -7.41 3.76 -6.87
CA VAL A 7 -8.50 2.79 -6.80
C VAL A 7 -9.24 2.89 -5.46
N PRO A 8 -10.58 2.77 -5.46
CA PRO A 8 -11.34 2.73 -4.22
C PRO A 8 -11.08 1.41 -3.47
N LEU A 9 -11.22 1.44 -2.14
CA LEU A 9 -11.02 0.27 -1.28
C LEU A 9 -11.92 -0.93 -1.65
N ASP A 10 -13.08 -0.71 -2.27
CA ASP A 10 -13.96 -1.79 -2.75
C ASP A 10 -13.30 -2.66 -3.83
N GLN A 11 -12.49 -2.06 -4.71
CA GLN A 11 -11.72 -2.83 -5.70
C GLN A 11 -10.60 -3.63 -5.03
N VAL A 12 -9.96 -3.05 -4.01
CA VAL A 12 -8.94 -3.74 -3.20
C VAL A 12 -9.56 -4.94 -2.47
N ARG A 13 -10.73 -4.74 -1.84
CA ARG A 13 -11.48 -5.80 -1.16
C ARG A 13 -11.84 -6.93 -2.10
N THR A 14 -12.26 -6.60 -3.33
CA THR A 14 -12.60 -7.59 -4.35
C THR A 14 -11.38 -8.41 -4.76
N LYS A 15 -10.23 -7.76 -4.99
CA LYS A 15 -8.98 -8.44 -5.39
C LYS A 15 -8.44 -9.36 -4.30
N TYR A 16 -8.52 -8.94 -3.03
CA TYR A 16 -8.09 -9.73 -1.87
C TYR A 16 -9.24 -10.45 -1.16
N LYS A 17 -10.31 -10.80 -1.89
CA LYS A 17 -11.41 -11.59 -1.34
C LYS A 17 -10.86 -12.91 -0.76
N GLY A 18 -11.17 -13.18 0.50
CA GLY A 18 -10.63 -14.35 1.23
C GLY A 18 -9.23 -14.15 1.83
N ARG A 19 -8.65 -12.95 1.73
CA ARG A 19 -7.35 -12.57 2.32
C ARG A 19 -7.51 -11.32 3.17
N HIS A 20 -8.36 -11.41 4.18
CA HIS A 20 -8.87 -10.28 4.94
C HIS A 20 -7.75 -9.46 5.61
N GLU A 21 -6.70 -10.11 6.09
CA GLU A 21 -5.56 -9.48 6.76
C GLU A 21 -4.81 -8.51 5.85
N ILE A 22 -4.68 -8.86 4.55
CA ILE A 22 -4.05 -7.98 3.57
C ILE A 22 -4.92 -6.75 3.33
N TYR A 23 -6.24 -6.97 3.16
CA TYR A 23 -7.19 -5.89 2.96
C TYR A 23 -7.25 -4.94 4.16
N GLU A 24 -7.35 -5.44 5.39
CA GLU A 24 -7.43 -4.59 6.59
C GLU A 24 -6.15 -3.79 6.79
N GLU A 25 -4.98 -4.36 6.50
CA GLU A 25 -3.74 -3.59 6.56
C GLU A 25 -3.73 -2.47 5.51
N ILE A 26 -4.13 -2.74 4.26
CA ILE A 26 -4.23 -1.69 3.22
C ILE A 26 -5.22 -0.61 3.63
N LYS A 27 -6.40 -1.01 4.11
CA LYS A 27 -7.44 -0.11 4.57
C LYS A 27 -6.92 0.79 5.69
N TYR A 28 -6.22 0.24 6.68
CA TYR A 28 -5.60 1.02 7.75
C TYR A 28 -4.70 2.14 7.21
N TRP A 29 -3.79 1.82 6.29
CA TRP A 29 -2.90 2.84 5.71
C TRP A 29 -3.67 3.90 4.91
N VAL A 30 -4.71 3.49 4.18
CA VAL A 30 -5.53 4.43 3.40
C VAL A 30 -6.40 5.33 4.29
N THR A 31 -7.07 4.78 5.30
CA THR A 31 -8.04 5.54 6.11
C THR A 31 -7.39 6.27 7.27
N GLU A 32 -6.44 5.64 7.99
CA GLU A 32 -5.86 6.20 9.21
C GLU A 32 -4.57 7.00 8.94
N LYS A 33 -3.89 6.72 7.82
CA LYS A 33 -2.62 7.37 7.46
C LYS A 33 -2.72 8.23 6.21
N GLU A 34 -3.91 8.30 5.60
CA GLU A 34 -4.18 9.08 4.38
C GLU A 34 -3.31 8.66 3.18
N TRP A 35 -2.86 7.40 3.15
CA TRP A 35 -2.14 6.85 2.00
C TRP A 35 -3.11 6.62 0.84
N ARG A 36 -2.57 6.59 -0.37
CA ARG A 36 -3.34 6.33 -1.60
C ARG A 36 -2.97 4.97 -2.16
N VAL A 37 -3.97 4.20 -2.58
CA VAL A 37 -3.78 2.93 -3.26
C VAL A 37 -3.95 3.12 -4.76
N ARG A 38 -3.00 2.63 -5.56
CA ARG A 38 -3.01 2.75 -7.02
C ARG A 38 -2.88 1.40 -7.70
N ASP A 39 -3.57 1.23 -8.81
CA ASP A 39 -3.49 0.03 -9.64
C ASP A 39 -2.17 -0.04 -10.43
N GLN A 40 -1.60 -1.24 -10.48
CA GLN A 40 -0.41 -1.59 -11.26
C GLN A 40 -0.76 -2.61 -12.38
N GLY A 41 -2.05 -2.89 -12.60
CA GLY A 41 -2.51 -3.95 -13.50
C GLY A 41 -2.54 -5.30 -12.79
N HIS A 42 -1.37 -5.80 -12.35
CA HIS A 42 -1.31 -7.09 -11.65
C HIS A 42 -1.47 -6.93 -10.15
N GLY A 43 -0.82 -5.96 -9.52
CA GLY A 43 -0.86 -5.70 -8.06
C GLY A 43 -1.57 -4.41 -7.68
N PHE A 44 -1.25 -3.92 -6.49
CA PHE A 44 -1.50 -2.53 -6.10
C PHE A 44 -0.21 -1.93 -5.55
N THR A 45 -0.17 -0.61 -5.50
CA THR A 45 0.88 0.14 -4.84
C THR A 45 0.29 1.07 -3.79
N LEU A 46 0.92 1.16 -2.63
CA LEU A 46 0.56 2.06 -1.55
C LEU A 46 1.52 3.26 -1.58
N TRP A 47 0.95 4.45 -1.66
CA TRP A 47 1.68 5.71 -1.77
C TRP A 47 1.42 6.54 -0.52
N PRO A 48 2.48 7.03 0.15
CA PRO A 48 2.30 7.98 1.25
C PRO A 48 1.68 9.28 0.73
N PRO A 49 1.07 10.09 1.62
CA PRO A 49 0.63 11.43 1.27
C PRO A 49 1.80 12.23 0.66
N ASP A 50 1.48 13.10 -0.30
CA ASP A 50 2.47 13.78 -1.13
C ASP A 50 3.37 14.68 -0.27
N THR A 51 4.61 14.22 -0.05
CA THR A 51 5.52 14.77 0.97
C THR A 51 6.89 15.10 0.41
N GLY A 52 7.06 15.08 -0.92
CA GLY A 52 8.38 15.35 -1.55
C GLY A 52 9.42 14.26 -1.29
N VAL A 53 8.97 13.07 -0.88
CA VAL A 53 9.82 11.95 -0.47
C VAL A 53 10.80 11.55 -1.58
N ARG A 54 12.10 11.66 -1.29
CA ARG A 54 13.19 11.30 -2.22
C ARG A 54 13.49 9.80 -2.27
N ARG A 55 12.51 8.95 -1.95
CA ARG A 55 12.67 7.49 -1.99
C ARG A 55 12.44 6.98 -3.40
N THR A 56 13.23 6.00 -3.84
CA THR A 56 12.98 5.24 -5.07
C THR A 56 12.90 3.75 -4.75
N PRO A 57 11.75 3.08 -4.96
CA PRO A 57 10.47 3.65 -5.37
C PRO A 57 9.76 4.42 -4.23
N PRO A 58 9.04 5.52 -4.52
CA PRO A 58 8.23 6.25 -3.55
C PRO A 58 6.88 5.57 -3.24
N TRP A 59 6.84 4.23 -3.25
CA TRP A 59 5.65 3.43 -2.97
C TRP A 59 6.00 2.04 -2.44
N VAL A 60 5.07 1.45 -1.71
CA VAL A 60 5.12 0.05 -1.25
C VAL A 60 4.37 -0.83 -2.23
N LEU A 61 4.98 -1.94 -2.64
CA LEU A 61 4.40 -2.87 -3.60
C LEU A 61 3.56 -3.95 -2.91
N ILE A 62 2.33 -4.12 -3.40
CA ILE A 62 1.42 -5.18 -2.97
C ILE A 62 1.15 -6.11 -4.14
N GLY A 63 1.60 -7.36 -4.00
CA GLY A 63 1.45 -8.37 -5.03
C GLY A 63 -0.02 -8.63 -5.37
N GLY A 64 -0.29 -8.89 -6.65
CA GLY A 64 -1.63 -9.16 -7.18
C GLY A 64 -2.26 -10.46 -6.72
N THR A 65 -1.44 -11.51 -6.74
CA THR A 65 -1.79 -12.85 -6.31
C THR A 65 -0.78 -13.25 -5.24
N PRO A 66 -0.89 -12.76 -4.00
CA PRO A 66 0.06 -13.10 -2.95
C PRO A 66 -0.09 -14.58 -2.63
N GLU A 67 0.83 -15.43 -3.07
CA GLU A 67 0.83 -16.85 -2.70
C GLU A 67 1.19 -17.04 -1.22
N GLY A 68 0.60 -18.04 -0.57
CA GLY A 68 0.85 -18.35 0.85
C GLY A 68 0.03 -17.54 1.87
N ASN A 69 0.55 -17.45 3.10
CA ASN A 69 -0.16 -16.98 4.30
C ASN A 69 -0.48 -15.46 4.26
N PRO A 70 -1.76 -15.06 4.25
CA PRO A 70 -2.17 -13.65 4.22
C PRO A 70 -1.62 -12.79 5.36
N THR A 71 -1.57 -13.33 6.58
CA THR A 71 -1.01 -12.63 7.76
C THR A 71 0.47 -12.30 7.56
N ARG A 72 1.24 -13.17 6.90
CA ARG A 72 2.66 -12.89 6.60
C ARG A 72 2.80 -11.71 5.62
N HIS A 73 1.93 -11.65 4.62
CA HIS A 73 1.90 -10.53 3.67
C HIS A 73 1.48 -9.23 4.34
N ALA A 74 0.44 -9.26 5.19
CA ALA A 74 0.01 -8.10 5.97
C ALA A 74 1.16 -7.56 6.86
N LYS A 75 1.87 -8.45 7.57
CA LYS A 75 3.06 -8.07 8.37
C LYS A 75 4.16 -7.43 7.52
N ARG A 76 4.39 -7.93 6.29
CA ARG A 76 5.36 -7.34 5.36
C ARG A 76 4.93 -5.93 4.96
N ILE A 77 3.67 -5.76 4.53
CA ILE A 77 3.10 -4.46 4.14
C ILE A 77 3.26 -3.47 5.29
N ARG A 78 2.87 -3.86 6.51
CA ARG A 78 3.04 -3.03 7.71
C ARG A 78 4.48 -2.56 7.88
N ARG A 79 5.43 -3.51 7.86
CA ARG A 79 6.85 -3.19 8.06
C ARG A 79 7.36 -2.21 7.00
N GLU A 80 7.04 -2.44 5.74
CA GLU A 80 7.47 -1.59 4.63
C GLU A 80 6.83 -0.19 4.70
N CYS A 81 5.54 -0.11 5.00
CA CYS A 81 4.83 1.17 5.14
C CYS A 81 5.31 1.94 6.38
N THR A 82 5.54 1.28 7.51
CA THR A 82 6.11 1.93 8.71
C THR A 82 7.51 2.48 8.44
N ALA A 83 8.37 1.73 7.75
CA ALA A 83 9.71 2.21 7.39
C ALA A 83 9.61 3.46 6.51
N MET A 84 8.75 3.43 5.49
CA MET A 84 8.53 4.57 4.60
C MET A 84 7.87 5.75 5.31
N GLN A 85 6.92 5.53 6.22
CA GLN A 85 6.29 6.59 6.99
C GLN A 85 7.30 7.33 7.88
N ARG A 86 8.26 6.61 8.49
CA ARG A 86 9.34 7.26 9.26
C ARG A 86 10.18 8.18 8.38
N GLU A 87 10.57 7.71 7.20
CA GLU A 87 11.31 8.52 6.22
C GLU A 87 10.49 9.74 5.75
N VAL A 88 9.17 9.59 5.63
CA VAL A 88 8.24 10.69 5.30
C VAL A 88 8.21 11.70 6.45
N ASP A 89 8.05 11.24 7.69
CA ASP A 89 7.94 12.09 8.87
C ASP A 89 9.25 12.87 9.12
N GLU A 90 10.41 12.21 8.98
CA GLU A 90 11.75 12.83 9.07
C GLU A 90 11.99 13.93 8.03
N GLN A 91 11.31 13.89 6.87
CA GLN A 91 11.44 14.90 5.82
C GLN A 91 10.48 16.08 5.99
N ARG A 92 9.54 16.02 6.94
CA ARG A 92 8.62 17.12 7.26
C ARG A 92 9.16 18.04 8.37
N GLU A 93 10.18 17.61 9.11
CA GLU A 93 10.92 18.39 10.10
C GLU A 93 12.03 19.23 9.45
#